data_AF-A0A1I8E9Q6-F1
#
_entry.id   AF-A0A1I8E9Q6-F1
#
_cell.length_a   1.000
_cell.length_b   1.000
_cell.length_c   1.000
_cell.angle_alpha   90.00
_cell.angle_beta   90.00
_cell.angle_gamma   90.00
#
_symmetry.space_group_name_H-M   'P 1'
#
loop_
_entity.id
_entity.type
_entity.pdbx_description
1 polymer ?
#
loop_
_entity_poly.entity_id
_entity_poly.type
_entity_poly.pdbx_seq_one_letter_code
_entity_poly.pdbx_strand_id
1 'polypeptide(L)'
;MNILSHIYFLEENVIFVAMNYRVSVFGFLYMGREEAPGNMGLWDQLLALKWIRKNIDLFGGDPNQVTLFGESAGAASVSMHLLSPKSSPYFQRAIVQSGSVTAPWATESKDVAIARSVILYNDLGCGNMSNDRENWDLEKVLKCLLDASAEAIRNSEWAPVMEFADFPWVPVIDGDFLVELPVTSLKQGNFKVAELLIGSNLEEAIYFIVYQLGDIFPPGDFFIKNDFVTSREEWLHSISNLLPRQMLKSPLALASIIHEYEPADLPIKPSDWLNSLDKMLGDLQFTCNSNEIALANSMHGGKIFFQFFNYYQKLLYKKKKK
;
A
#
# COMPACT_ATOMS: atom_id res chain seq x y z
N MET A 1 0.65 -8.48 -10.76
CA MET A 1 -0.09 -9.73 -10.49
C MET A 1 -1.34 -9.76 -11.38
N ASN A 2 -1.24 -10.10 -12.68
CA ASN A 2 -2.32 -9.82 -13.65
C ASN A 2 -2.85 -11.01 -14.49
N ILE A 3 -2.21 -12.19 -14.48
CA ILE A 3 -2.61 -13.26 -15.42
C ILE A 3 -3.57 -14.28 -14.76
N LEU A 4 -3.42 -14.55 -13.47
CA LEU A 4 -4.21 -15.58 -12.79
C LEU A 4 -5.64 -15.12 -12.44
N SER A 5 -5.85 -13.85 -12.12
CA SER A 5 -7.20 -13.32 -11.85
C SER A 5 -8.08 -13.35 -13.10
N HIS A 6 -7.53 -13.07 -14.28
CA HIS A 6 -8.30 -12.97 -15.53
C HIS A 6 -8.90 -14.31 -15.97
N ILE A 7 -8.27 -15.44 -15.65
CA ILE A 7 -8.76 -16.78 -16.04
C ILE A 7 -10.00 -17.15 -15.21
N TYR A 8 -10.01 -16.85 -13.91
CA TYR A 8 -11.16 -17.16 -13.05
C TYR A 8 -12.42 -16.38 -13.45
N PHE A 9 -12.28 -15.12 -13.87
CA PHE A 9 -13.44 -14.35 -14.33
C PHE A 9 -14.03 -14.83 -15.65
N LEU A 10 -13.32 -15.66 -16.44
CA LEU A 10 -13.88 -16.30 -17.63
C LEU A 10 -14.83 -17.45 -17.26
N GLU A 11 -14.69 -18.04 -16.07
CA GLU A 11 -15.58 -19.10 -15.59
C GLU A 11 -16.87 -18.53 -14.98
N GLU A 12 -16.89 -17.22 -14.72
CA GLU A 12 -18.02 -16.50 -14.14
C GLU A 12 -18.72 -15.65 -15.20
N ASN A 13 -20.05 -15.52 -15.13
CA ASN A 13 -20.81 -14.71 -16.09
C ASN A 13 -20.78 -13.21 -15.71
N VAL A 14 -19.60 -12.60 -15.80
CA VAL A 14 -19.33 -11.21 -15.41
C VAL A 14 -18.55 -10.45 -16.50
N ILE A 15 -18.65 -9.13 -16.50
CA ILE A 15 -17.76 -8.28 -17.30
C ILE A 15 -16.57 -7.88 -16.44
N PHE A 16 -15.40 -8.34 -16.84
CA PHE A 16 -14.14 -7.94 -16.23
C PHE A 16 -13.58 -6.70 -16.92
N VAL A 17 -13.32 -5.64 -16.14
CA VAL A 17 -12.67 -4.41 -16.62
C VAL A 17 -11.40 -4.19 -15.83
N ALA A 18 -10.29 -4.03 -16.54
CA ALA A 18 -9.03 -3.57 -15.99
C ALA A 18 -8.65 -2.22 -16.62
N MET A 19 -7.94 -1.40 -15.87
CA MET A 19 -7.50 -0.08 -16.31
C MET A 19 -6.07 0.19 -15.87
N ASN A 20 -5.38 1.03 -16.65
CA ASN A 20 -4.13 1.63 -16.22
C ASN A 20 -4.41 2.97 -15.54
N TYR A 21 -3.66 3.28 -14.49
CA TYR A 21 -3.57 4.61 -13.90
C TYR A 21 -2.11 4.98 -13.75
N ARG A 22 -1.79 6.27 -13.71
CA ARG A 22 -0.42 6.70 -13.44
C ARG A 22 0.01 6.25 -12.04
N VAL A 23 1.21 5.69 -11.96
CA VAL A 23 1.85 5.23 -10.72
C VAL A 23 3.13 6.01 -10.47
N SER A 24 3.73 5.81 -9.30
CA SER A 24 4.94 6.50 -8.86
C SER A 24 4.79 8.03 -8.89
N VAL A 25 5.88 8.77 -9.01
CA VAL A 25 5.88 10.23 -9.07
C VAL A 25 4.99 10.77 -10.18
N PHE A 26 4.82 10.05 -11.30
CA PHE A 26 3.94 10.45 -12.40
C PHE A 26 2.45 10.49 -12.01
N GLY A 27 2.06 9.67 -11.04
CA GLY A 27 0.69 9.61 -10.52
C GLY A 27 0.48 10.39 -9.23
N PHE A 28 1.55 10.61 -8.45
CA PHE A 28 1.41 11.03 -7.06
C PHE A 28 2.36 12.19 -6.65
N LEU A 29 3.03 12.85 -7.59
CA LEU A 29 3.76 14.09 -7.30
C LEU A 29 2.79 15.14 -6.75
N TYR A 30 3.09 15.64 -5.55
CA TYR A 30 2.36 16.72 -4.91
C TYR A 30 3.32 17.85 -4.55
N MET A 31 3.05 19.04 -5.08
CA MET A 31 3.77 20.27 -4.74
C MET A 31 2.86 21.40 -4.27
N GLY A 32 1.56 21.13 -4.08
CA GLY A 32 0.57 22.16 -3.73
C GLY A 32 0.37 23.19 -4.83
N ARG A 33 0.56 22.80 -6.09
CA ARG A 33 0.47 23.64 -7.29
C ARG A 33 -0.49 23.00 -8.30
N GLU A 34 -1.03 23.80 -9.21
CA GLU A 34 -1.96 23.31 -10.24
C GLU A 34 -1.30 22.27 -11.16
N GLU A 35 -0.02 22.44 -11.45
CA GLU A 35 0.77 21.55 -12.30
C GLU A 35 1.15 20.23 -11.61
N ALA A 36 1.14 20.21 -10.28
CA ALA A 36 1.47 19.05 -9.45
C ALA A 36 0.54 18.97 -8.23
N PRO A 37 -0.76 18.68 -8.45
CA PRO A 37 -1.79 18.75 -7.41
C PRO A 37 -1.84 17.48 -6.54
N GLY A 38 -1.03 16.45 -6.85
CA GLY A 38 -1.13 15.12 -6.24
C GLY A 38 -2.30 14.29 -6.77
N ASN A 39 -2.36 13.03 -6.33
CA ASN A 39 -3.48 12.10 -6.58
C ASN A 39 -3.89 11.86 -8.03
N MET A 40 -3.08 12.25 -9.02
CA MET A 40 -3.40 12.09 -10.43
C MET A 40 -3.68 10.62 -10.82
N GLY A 41 -3.03 9.67 -10.15
CA GLY A 41 -3.37 8.24 -10.28
C GLY A 41 -4.79 7.90 -9.82
N LEU A 42 -5.28 8.48 -8.72
CA LEU A 42 -6.68 8.30 -8.27
C LEU A 42 -7.66 9.03 -9.18
N TRP A 43 -7.28 10.18 -9.73
CA TRP A 43 -8.07 10.89 -10.73
C TRP A 43 -8.21 10.12 -12.04
N ASP A 44 -7.14 9.43 -12.47
CA ASP A 44 -7.20 8.51 -13.61
C ASP A 44 -8.18 7.37 -13.35
N GLN A 45 -8.16 6.79 -12.13
CA GLN A 45 -9.11 5.76 -11.72
C GLN A 45 -10.55 6.28 -11.73
N LEU A 46 -10.81 7.47 -11.18
CA LEU A 46 -12.14 8.09 -11.24
C LEU A 46 -12.59 8.38 -12.67
N LEU A 47 -11.68 8.78 -13.56
CA LEU A 47 -11.99 8.97 -14.98
C LEU A 47 -12.40 7.65 -15.64
N ALA A 48 -11.72 6.55 -15.34
CA ALA A 48 -12.11 5.23 -15.81
C ALA A 48 -13.47 4.80 -15.25
N LEU A 49 -13.77 5.06 -13.97
CA LEU A 49 -15.09 4.80 -13.39
C LEU A 49 -16.22 5.56 -14.10
N LYS A 50 -15.97 6.84 -14.43
CA LYS A 50 -16.89 7.65 -15.24
C LYS A 50 -17.05 7.07 -16.65
N TRP A 51 -15.98 6.58 -17.25
CA TRP A 51 -16.02 5.93 -18.55
C TRP A 51 -16.84 4.63 -18.50
N ILE A 52 -16.62 3.78 -17.49
CA ILE A 52 -17.40 2.54 -17.29
C ILE A 52 -18.87 2.88 -17.14
N ARG A 53 -19.21 3.81 -16.25
CA ARG A 53 -20.60 4.26 -16.04
C ARG A 53 -21.28 4.72 -17.33
N LYS A 54 -20.54 5.32 -18.26
CA LYS A 54 -21.06 5.85 -19.53
C LYS A 54 -21.15 4.80 -20.65
N ASN A 55 -20.33 3.75 -20.63
CA ASN A 55 -20.15 2.89 -21.81
C ASN A 55 -20.34 1.39 -21.55
N ILE A 56 -20.37 0.92 -20.29
CA ILE A 56 -20.32 -0.52 -20.01
C ILE A 56 -21.56 -1.28 -20.51
N ASP A 57 -22.68 -0.58 -20.68
CA ASP A 57 -23.91 -1.10 -21.31
C ASP A 57 -23.69 -1.52 -22.76
N LEU A 58 -22.81 -0.84 -23.51
CA LEU A 58 -22.42 -1.22 -24.86
C LEU A 58 -21.67 -2.56 -24.92
N PHE A 59 -21.08 -2.97 -23.80
CA PHE A 59 -20.38 -4.26 -23.65
C PHE A 59 -21.28 -5.33 -22.99
N GLY A 60 -22.55 -5.01 -22.73
CA GLY A 60 -23.52 -5.90 -22.09
C GLY A 60 -23.55 -5.84 -20.56
N GLY A 61 -22.91 -4.84 -19.95
CA GLY A 61 -22.84 -4.67 -18.50
C GLY A 61 -23.93 -3.74 -17.96
N ASP A 62 -24.26 -3.88 -16.68
CA ASP A 62 -25.13 -2.93 -16.00
C ASP A 62 -24.30 -1.84 -15.30
N PRO A 63 -24.38 -0.56 -15.71
CA PRO A 63 -23.63 0.53 -15.08
C PRO A 63 -23.99 0.73 -13.60
N ASN A 64 -25.09 0.15 -13.10
CA ASN A 64 -25.49 0.19 -11.69
C ASN A 64 -24.96 -0.99 -10.86
N GLN A 65 -24.33 -2.00 -11.49
CA GLN A 65 -23.79 -3.18 -10.82
C GLN A 65 -22.26 -3.27 -10.91
N VAL A 66 -21.60 -2.11 -10.82
CA VAL A 66 -20.14 -2.04 -10.80
C VAL A 66 -19.61 -2.40 -9.41
N THR A 67 -18.74 -3.41 -9.35
CA THR A 67 -17.99 -3.78 -8.13
C THR A 67 -16.53 -3.43 -8.33
N LEU A 68 -15.96 -2.63 -7.44
CA LEU A 68 -14.52 -2.38 -7.44
C LEU A 68 -13.81 -3.52 -6.73
N PHE A 69 -12.71 -4.00 -7.29
CA PHE A 69 -11.87 -4.98 -6.63
C PHE A 69 -10.40 -4.59 -6.83
N GLY A 70 -9.60 -4.80 -5.80
CA GLY A 70 -8.18 -4.47 -5.83
C GLY A 70 -7.39 -5.22 -4.77
N GLU A 71 -6.10 -5.32 -5.01
CA GLU A 71 -5.11 -5.95 -4.12
C GLU A 71 -4.02 -4.94 -3.76
N SER A 72 -3.50 -4.99 -2.53
CA SER A 72 -2.45 -4.09 -2.03
C SER A 72 -2.76 -2.61 -2.28
N ALA A 73 -1.92 -1.86 -3.00
CA ALA A 73 -2.17 -0.47 -3.38
C ALA A 73 -3.46 -0.28 -4.20
N GLY A 74 -3.88 -1.29 -4.96
CA GLY A 74 -5.19 -1.31 -5.61
C GLY A 74 -6.33 -1.42 -4.60
N ALA A 75 -6.20 -2.26 -3.57
CA ALA A 75 -7.17 -2.36 -2.48
C ALA A 75 -7.26 -1.06 -1.66
N ALA A 76 -6.11 -0.43 -1.37
CA ALA A 76 -6.05 0.89 -0.78
C ALA A 76 -6.77 1.93 -1.66
N SER A 77 -6.55 1.90 -2.98
CA SER A 77 -7.27 2.75 -3.94
C SER A 77 -8.80 2.50 -3.92
N VAL A 78 -9.25 1.24 -3.87
CA VAL A 78 -10.68 0.91 -3.72
C VAL A 78 -11.24 1.53 -2.44
N SER A 79 -10.53 1.44 -1.32
CA SER A 79 -10.96 2.09 -0.08
C SER A 79 -10.92 3.61 -0.14
N MET A 80 -9.99 4.23 -0.87
CA MET A 80 -10.00 5.67 -1.14
C MET A 80 -11.23 6.08 -1.96
N HIS A 81 -11.66 5.26 -2.92
CA HIS A 81 -12.92 5.48 -3.65
C HIS A 81 -14.17 5.32 -2.77
N LEU A 82 -14.14 4.47 -1.73
CA LEU A 82 -15.21 4.43 -0.72
C LEU A 82 -15.28 5.74 0.06
N LEU A 83 -14.14 6.33 0.42
CA LEU A 83 -14.08 7.60 1.17
C LEU A 83 -14.35 8.82 0.29
N SER A 84 -14.02 8.77 -1.00
CA SER A 84 -14.14 9.94 -1.88
C SER A 84 -15.60 10.20 -2.30
N PRO A 85 -16.19 11.35 -1.95
CA PRO A 85 -17.56 11.69 -2.36
C PRO A 85 -17.69 11.81 -3.89
N LYS A 86 -16.59 12.11 -4.59
CA LYS A 86 -16.55 12.20 -6.05
C LYS A 86 -16.65 10.84 -6.74
N SER A 87 -16.27 9.77 -6.04
CA SER A 87 -16.24 8.40 -6.58
C SER A 87 -17.48 7.59 -6.20
N SER A 88 -18.05 7.86 -5.02
CA SER A 88 -19.19 7.14 -4.44
C SER A 88 -20.37 6.85 -5.41
N PRO A 89 -20.75 7.76 -6.33
CA PRO A 89 -21.85 7.51 -7.28
C PRO A 89 -21.56 6.49 -8.39
N TYR A 90 -20.29 6.11 -8.62
CA TYR A 90 -19.88 5.37 -9.82
C TYR A 90 -19.73 3.85 -9.63
N PHE A 91 -19.92 3.35 -8.40
CA PHE A 91 -19.85 1.93 -8.10
C PHE A 91 -20.81 1.55 -6.97
N GLN A 92 -21.10 0.26 -6.86
CA GLN A 92 -22.08 -0.29 -5.90
C GLN A 92 -21.42 -1.04 -4.74
N ARG A 93 -20.42 -1.88 -5.03
CA ARG A 93 -19.77 -2.78 -4.06
C ARG A 93 -18.26 -2.68 -4.13
N ALA A 94 -17.59 -3.20 -3.10
CA ALA A 94 -16.14 -3.20 -3.02
C ALA A 94 -15.59 -4.56 -2.56
N ILE A 95 -14.44 -4.92 -3.12
CA ILE A 95 -13.61 -6.05 -2.72
C ILE A 95 -12.20 -5.52 -2.44
N VAL A 96 -11.70 -5.75 -1.23
CA VAL A 96 -10.47 -5.16 -0.70
C VAL A 96 -9.54 -6.27 -0.22
N GLN A 97 -8.46 -6.54 -0.94
CA GLN A 97 -7.54 -7.64 -0.65
C GLN A 97 -6.21 -7.09 -0.15
N SER A 98 -5.88 -7.32 1.13
CA SER A 98 -4.57 -7.01 1.70
C SER A 98 -4.12 -5.56 1.50
N GLY A 99 -5.02 -4.60 1.70
CA GLY A 99 -4.68 -3.18 1.61
C GLY A 99 -5.80 -2.27 2.06
N SER A 100 -5.45 -1.14 2.65
CA SER A 100 -6.40 -0.22 3.29
C SER A 100 -5.87 1.21 3.18
N VAL A 101 -6.78 2.18 3.04
CA VAL A 101 -6.47 3.61 3.11
C VAL A 101 -5.92 4.04 4.47
N THR A 102 -6.13 3.25 5.54
CA THR A 102 -5.54 3.53 6.86
C THR A 102 -4.16 2.90 7.05
N ALA A 103 -3.67 2.09 6.09
CA ALA A 103 -2.35 1.51 6.18
C ALA A 103 -1.27 2.61 6.20
N PRO A 104 -0.20 2.47 7.02
CA PRO A 104 0.85 3.49 7.15
C PRO A 104 1.49 3.90 5.82
N TRP A 105 1.55 2.98 4.87
CA TRP A 105 2.15 3.18 3.55
C TRP A 105 1.17 3.75 2.50
N ALA A 106 -0.12 3.86 2.80
CA ALA A 106 -1.15 4.14 1.80
C ALA A 106 -1.39 5.62 1.52
N THR A 107 -1.11 6.50 2.49
CA THR A 107 -1.33 7.95 2.35
C THR A 107 -0.18 8.76 2.95
N GLU A 108 0.01 9.96 2.46
CA GLU A 108 1.01 10.90 2.97
C GLU A 108 0.41 12.28 3.24
N SER A 109 1.05 13.02 4.16
CA SER A 109 0.73 14.42 4.39
C SER A 109 1.28 15.32 3.27
N LYS A 110 0.62 16.46 3.04
CA LYS A 110 1.07 17.48 2.08
C LYS A 110 2.51 17.91 2.32
N ASP A 111 2.89 18.05 3.58
CA ASP A 111 4.21 18.51 4.00
C ASP A 111 5.32 17.52 3.68
N VAL A 112 5.10 16.24 3.98
CA VAL A 112 6.06 15.18 3.66
C VAL A 112 6.16 14.98 2.15
N ALA A 113 5.04 15.03 1.41
CA ALA A 113 5.08 14.91 -0.05
C ALA A 113 5.88 16.04 -0.72
N ILE A 114 5.77 17.28 -0.24
CA ILE A 114 6.62 18.39 -0.69
C ILE A 114 8.09 18.13 -0.33
N ALA A 115 8.38 17.67 0.89
CA ALA A 115 9.75 17.37 1.30
C ALA A 115 10.39 16.26 0.44
N ARG A 116 9.65 15.19 0.11
CA ARG A 116 10.11 14.14 -0.81
C ARG A 116 10.39 14.68 -2.21
N SER A 117 9.58 15.62 -2.69
CA SER A 117 9.80 16.30 -3.99
C SER A 117 11.10 17.10 -4.00
N VAL A 118 11.46 17.74 -2.89
CA VAL A 118 12.74 18.45 -2.73
C VAL A 118 13.92 17.48 -2.69
N ILE A 119 13.78 16.34 -2.02
CA ILE A 119 14.81 15.28 -2.01
C ILE A 119 15.06 14.76 -3.43
N LEU A 120 13.99 14.46 -4.17
CA LEU A 120 14.10 14.02 -5.57
C LEU A 120 14.80 15.08 -6.44
N TYR A 121 14.47 16.36 -6.26
CA TYR A 121 15.15 17.45 -6.96
C TYR A 121 16.66 17.49 -6.71
N ASN A 122 17.08 17.27 -5.46
CA ASN A 122 18.49 17.22 -5.11
C ASN A 122 19.19 16.00 -5.72
N ASP A 123 18.53 14.83 -5.68
CA ASP A 123 19.09 13.56 -6.20
C ASP A 123 19.21 13.57 -7.74
N LEU A 124 18.28 14.23 -8.43
CA LEU A 124 18.35 14.49 -9.88
C LEU A 124 19.50 15.45 -10.26
N GLY A 125 20.20 16.05 -9.30
CA GLY A 125 21.32 16.95 -9.55
C GLY A 125 20.90 18.32 -10.10
N CYS A 126 19.64 18.72 -9.95
CA CYS A 126 19.15 20.03 -10.41
C CYS A 126 19.69 21.21 -9.58
N GLY A 127 20.21 20.92 -8.39
CA GLY A 127 20.91 21.84 -7.51
C GLY A 127 20.83 21.36 -6.07
N ASN A 128 21.22 22.22 -5.13
CA ASN A 128 21.15 21.92 -3.70
C ASN A 128 20.13 22.84 -3.05
N MET A 129 18.99 22.28 -2.65
CA MET A 129 18.00 23.01 -1.86
C MET A 129 18.45 23.12 -0.40
N SER A 130 18.06 24.21 0.25
CA SER A 130 18.32 24.43 1.68
C SER A 130 17.73 23.32 2.55
N ASN A 131 18.39 22.99 3.66
CA ASN A 131 17.79 22.13 4.70
C ASN A 131 16.69 22.85 5.49
N ASP A 132 16.71 24.18 5.49
CA ASP A 132 15.65 25.00 6.06
C ASP A 132 14.51 25.17 5.05
N ARG A 133 13.33 24.67 5.44
CA ARG A 133 12.10 24.63 4.64
C ARG A 133 11.57 26.03 4.29
N GLU A 134 11.85 27.04 5.10
CA GLU A 134 11.44 28.42 4.82
C GLU A 134 12.16 29.01 3.59
N ASN A 135 13.31 28.43 3.24
CA ASN A 135 14.14 28.88 2.13
C ASN A 135 13.98 28.01 0.86
N TRP A 136 12.94 27.18 0.79
CA TRP A 136 12.69 26.33 -0.38
C TRP A 136 12.14 27.12 -1.57
N ASP A 137 12.86 27.10 -2.69
CA ASP A 137 12.35 27.56 -3.98
C ASP A 137 11.58 26.43 -4.67
N LEU A 138 10.29 26.34 -4.38
CA LEU A 138 9.41 25.30 -4.93
C LEU A 138 9.13 25.50 -6.43
N GLU A 139 9.33 26.70 -6.99
CA GLU A 139 9.22 26.90 -8.44
C GLU A 139 10.38 26.23 -9.16
N LYS A 140 11.59 26.40 -8.63
CA LYS A 140 12.79 25.76 -9.17
C LYS A 140 12.70 24.23 -9.10
N VAL A 141 12.14 23.70 -8.00
CA VAL A 141 11.88 22.27 -7.85
C VAL A 141 10.92 21.79 -8.92
N LEU A 142 9.75 22.43 -9.04
CA LEU A 142 8.73 22.03 -10.01
C LEU A 142 9.28 22.04 -11.44
N LYS A 143 9.97 23.11 -11.82
CA LYS A 143 10.55 23.25 -13.15
C LYS A 143 11.52 22.11 -13.47
N CYS A 144 12.45 21.81 -12.56
CA CYS A 144 13.39 20.70 -12.75
C CYS A 144 12.65 19.36 -12.93
N LEU A 145 11.64 19.08 -12.09
CA LEU A 145 10.92 17.81 -12.15
C LEU A 145 10.12 17.67 -13.46
N LEU A 146 9.58 18.77 -13.98
CA LEU A 146 8.87 18.79 -15.27
C LEU A 146 9.82 18.68 -16.47
N ASP A 147 11.03 19.24 -16.37
CA ASP A 147 12.04 19.20 -17.43
C ASP A 147 12.84 17.88 -17.44
N ALA A 148 12.80 17.10 -16.35
CA ALA A 148 13.54 15.85 -16.20
C ALA A 148 13.00 14.74 -17.13
N SER A 149 13.90 13.90 -17.64
CA SER A 149 13.48 12.72 -18.39
C SER A 149 12.84 11.69 -17.46
N ALA A 150 11.88 10.92 -17.98
CA ALA A 150 11.25 9.83 -17.23
C ALA A 150 12.27 8.77 -16.75
N GLU A 151 13.39 8.60 -17.47
CA GLU A 151 14.49 7.73 -17.07
C GLU A 151 15.26 8.28 -15.86
N ALA A 152 15.61 9.56 -15.86
CA ALA A 152 16.28 10.18 -14.72
C ALA A 152 15.41 10.10 -13.47
N ILE A 153 14.11 10.39 -13.63
CA ILE A 153 13.10 10.24 -12.58
C ILE A 153 13.09 8.80 -12.05
N ARG A 154 12.88 7.80 -12.90
CA ARG A 154 12.81 6.38 -12.51
C ARG A 154 14.04 5.94 -11.70
N ASN A 155 15.22 6.43 -12.06
CA ASN A 155 16.47 6.06 -11.38
C ASN A 155 16.62 6.75 -10.01
N SER A 156 15.93 7.87 -9.78
CA SER A 156 16.09 8.74 -8.59
C SER A 156 14.87 8.74 -7.67
N GLU A 157 13.72 8.23 -8.12
CA GLU A 157 12.43 8.33 -7.44
C GLU A 157 12.41 7.65 -6.06
N TRP A 158 13.33 6.72 -5.79
CA TRP A 158 13.47 6.00 -4.53
C TRP A 158 14.38 6.70 -3.51
N ALA A 159 15.07 7.78 -3.89
CA ALA A 159 15.94 8.53 -2.99
C ALA A 159 15.28 9.01 -1.68
N PRO A 160 13.97 9.36 -1.64
CA PRO A 160 13.32 9.79 -0.41
C PRO A 160 12.93 8.65 0.56
N VAL A 161 13.13 7.38 0.21
CA VAL A 161 12.71 6.23 1.03
C VAL A 161 13.67 6.02 2.19
N MET A 162 13.11 5.88 3.39
CA MET A 162 13.88 5.85 4.64
C MET A 162 13.57 4.66 5.56
N GLU A 163 12.41 4.01 5.39
CA GLU A 163 11.89 3.01 6.31
C GLU A 163 11.32 1.77 5.58
N PHE A 164 10.97 0.74 6.35
CA PHE A 164 10.33 -0.47 5.83
C PHE A 164 8.92 -0.19 5.31
N ALA A 165 8.61 -0.73 4.13
CA ALA A 165 7.33 -0.48 3.42
C ALA A 165 7.02 1.01 3.23
N ASP A 166 8.05 1.86 3.15
CA ASP A 166 7.93 3.29 2.87
C ASP A 166 7.97 3.51 1.35
N PHE A 167 6.84 3.89 0.77
CA PHE A 167 6.74 4.21 -0.65
C PHE A 167 6.73 5.74 -0.83
N PRO A 168 7.60 6.30 -1.69
CA PRO A 168 7.84 7.73 -1.72
C PRO A 168 6.68 8.51 -2.37
N TRP A 169 6.00 7.90 -3.35
CA TRP A 169 4.96 8.54 -4.15
C TRP A 169 3.63 7.80 -3.98
N VAL A 170 2.88 8.23 -2.96
CA VAL A 170 1.59 7.66 -2.58
C VAL A 170 0.52 8.75 -2.56
N PRO A 171 -0.77 8.39 -2.52
CA PRO A 171 -1.85 9.36 -2.37
C PRO A 171 -1.63 10.36 -1.22
N VAL A 172 -2.00 11.62 -1.46
CA VAL A 172 -1.90 12.70 -0.47
C VAL A 172 -3.29 13.06 0.03
N ILE A 173 -3.40 13.37 1.32
CA ILE A 173 -4.64 13.93 1.89
C ILE A 173 -4.76 15.39 1.43
N ASP A 174 -5.36 15.58 0.26
CA ASP A 174 -5.37 16.83 -0.51
C ASP A 174 -6.50 17.79 -0.10
N GLY A 175 -7.54 17.29 0.56
CA GLY A 175 -8.75 18.04 0.88
C GLY A 175 -9.75 18.10 -0.28
N ASP A 176 -9.51 17.36 -1.38
CA ASP A 176 -10.40 17.32 -2.54
C ASP A 176 -10.81 15.90 -2.93
N PHE A 177 -9.85 15.03 -3.30
CA PHE A 177 -10.15 13.62 -3.52
C PHE A 177 -10.31 12.90 -2.19
N LEU A 178 -9.37 13.12 -1.26
CA LEU A 178 -9.40 12.69 0.13
C LEU A 178 -9.63 13.94 1.00
N VAL A 179 -10.86 14.10 1.47
CA VAL A 179 -11.33 15.35 2.11
C VAL A 179 -10.71 15.56 3.50
N GLU A 180 -10.47 14.47 4.24
CA GLU A 180 -9.94 14.49 5.60
C GLU A 180 -9.13 13.22 5.89
N LEU A 181 -8.60 13.09 7.11
CA LEU A 181 -7.87 11.90 7.53
C LEU A 181 -8.76 10.65 7.40
N PRO A 182 -8.27 9.55 6.77
CA PRO A 182 -9.09 8.36 6.55
C PRO A 182 -9.70 7.77 7.82
N VAL A 183 -8.93 7.72 8.91
CA VAL A 183 -9.40 7.29 10.24
C VAL A 183 -10.54 8.15 10.78
N THR A 184 -10.57 9.45 10.45
CA THR A 184 -11.66 10.35 10.82
C THR A 184 -12.91 10.02 10.03
N SER A 185 -12.80 9.85 8.70
CA SER A 185 -13.94 9.49 7.86
C SER A 185 -14.58 8.16 8.28
N LEU A 186 -13.75 7.15 8.57
CA LEU A 186 -14.23 5.85 9.05
C LEU A 186 -14.97 5.96 10.39
N LYS A 187 -14.46 6.74 11.36
CA LYS A 187 -15.12 6.95 12.65
C LYS A 187 -16.45 7.68 12.51
N GLN A 188 -16.51 8.71 11.65
CA GLN A 188 -17.70 9.55 11.49
C GLN A 188 -18.76 8.97 10.56
N GLY A 189 -18.41 7.98 9.73
CA GLY A 189 -19.31 7.47 8.70
C GLY A 189 -19.29 8.30 7.40
N ASN A 190 -18.27 9.14 7.21
CA ASN A 190 -18.11 9.98 6.01
C ASN A 190 -17.51 9.18 4.84
N PHE A 191 -18.11 8.05 4.51
CA PHE A 191 -17.70 7.18 3.41
C PHE A 191 -18.93 6.44 2.86
N LYS A 192 -18.79 5.87 1.66
CA LYS A 192 -19.81 5.00 1.08
C LYS A 192 -19.87 3.70 1.86
N VAL A 193 -20.92 3.52 2.66
CA VAL A 193 -21.27 2.21 3.22
C VAL A 193 -21.69 1.28 2.07
N ALA A 194 -21.01 0.15 1.91
CA ALA A 194 -21.22 -0.77 0.79
C ALA A 194 -21.28 -2.23 1.27
N GLU A 195 -21.77 -3.12 0.41
CA GLU A 195 -21.49 -4.55 0.57
C GLU A 195 -20.00 -4.76 0.28
N LEU A 196 -19.27 -5.22 1.28
CA LEU A 196 -17.81 -5.29 1.29
C LEU A 196 -17.34 -6.74 1.46
N LEU A 197 -16.52 -7.22 0.53
CA LEU A 197 -15.68 -8.39 0.76
C LEU A 197 -14.27 -7.88 1.06
N ILE A 198 -13.69 -8.28 2.19
CA ILE A 198 -12.39 -7.78 2.61
C ILE A 198 -11.59 -8.88 3.26
N GLY A 199 -10.27 -8.87 3.11
CA GLY A 199 -9.46 -9.93 3.69
C GLY A 199 -7.97 -9.72 3.64
N SER A 200 -7.28 -10.65 4.27
CA SER A 200 -5.82 -10.69 4.40
C SER A 200 -5.29 -12.10 4.18
N ASN A 201 -4.01 -12.19 3.84
CA ASN A 201 -3.28 -13.45 3.77
C ASN A 201 -2.73 -13.83 5.15
N LEU A 202 -2.37 -15.10 5.31
CA LEU A 202 -1.70 -15.58 6.51
C LEU A 202 -0.33 -14.91 6.69
N GLU A 203 0.47 -14.78 5.63
CA GLU A 203 1.80 -14.13 5.66
C GLU A 203 1.85 -12.88 4.76
N GLU A 204 1.46 -11.73 5.30
CA GLU A 204 1.39 -10.47 4.54
C GLU A 204 2.76 -9.79 4.38
N ALA A 205 3.64 -9.91 5.38
CA ALA A 205 4.86 -9.12 5.42
C ALA A 205 6.09 -9.87 4.90
N ILE A 206 6.05 -11.21 4.83
CA ILE A 206 7.21 -12.02 4.44
C ILE A 206 7.83 -11.57 3.11
N TYR A 207 6.99 -11.19 2.14
CA TYR A 207 7.46 -10.64 0.87
C TYR A 207 8.33 -9.40 1.10
N PHE A 208 7.86 -8.43 1.87
CA PHE A 208 8.58 -7.17 2.12
C PHE A 208 9.81 -7.35 3.01
N ILE A 209 9.74 -8.21 4.02
CA ILE A 209 10.85 -8.51 4.93
C ILE A 209 12.06 -9.02 4.13
N VAL A 210 11.81 -9.94 3.21
CA VAL A 210 12.79 -10.55 2.30
C VAL A 210 13.48 -9.49 1.43
N TYR A 211 12.74 -8.52 0.88
CA TYR A 211 13.34 -7.46 0.05
C TYR A 211 14.15 -6.44 0.88
N GLN A 212 13.72 -6.13 2.10
CA GLN A 212 14.34 -5.09 2.90
C GLN A 212 15.61 -5.56 3.62
N LEU A 213 15.60 -6.80 4.13
CA LEU A 213 16.69 -7.35 4.94
C LEU A 213 17.67 -8.17 4.09
N GLY A 214 18.26 -7.57 3.05
CA GLY A 214 19.17 -8.28 2.13
C GLY A 214 20.37 -8.97 2.80
N ASP A 215 20.82 -8.47 3.96
CA ASP A 215 21.91 -9.07 4.74
C ASP A 215 21.48 -10.35 5.50
N ILE A 216 20.22 -10.41 5.95
CA ILE A 216 19.66 -11.57 6.66
C ILE A 216 19.04 -12.56 5.68
N PHE A 217 18.57 -12.05 4.54
CA PHE A 217 17.84 -12.77 3.51
C PHE A 217 18.54 -12.63 2.14
N PRO A 218 19.70 -13.29 1.94
CA PRO A 218 20.41 -13.18 0.67
C PRO A 218 19.61 -13.83 -0.48
N PRO A 219 19.52 -13.19 -1.66
CA PRO A 219 18.80 -13.73 -2.82
C PRO A 219 19.19 -15.16 -3.23
N GLY A 220 20.47 -15.52 -3.04
CA GLY A 220 20.98 -16.85 -3.35
C GLY A 220 20.45 -17.96 -2.43
N ASP A 221 20.01 -17.61 -1.22
CA ASP A 221 19.70 -18.56 -0.16
C ASP A 221 18.18 -18.80 0.00
N PHE A 222 17.33 -17.95 -0.58
CA PHE A 222 15.86 -18.01 -0.42
C PHE A 222 15.20 -19.36 -0.69
N PHE A 223 15.76 -20.13 -1.62
CA PHE A 223 15.20 -21.43 -2.01
C PHE A 223 15.89 -22.62 -1.35
N ILE A 224 16.87 -22.36 -0.49
CA ILE A 224 17.79 -23.37 0.06
C ILE A 224 17.75 -23.37 1.58
N LYS A 225 17.62 -22.18 2.18
CA LYS A 225 17.63 -21.94 3.62
C LYS A 225 16.25 -21.50 4.09
N ASN A 226 15.82 -22.00 5.26
CA ASN A 226 14.55 -21.63 5.90
C ASN A 226 14.74 -21.14 7.35
N ASP A 227 15.97 -21.20 7.88
CA ASP A 227 16.38 -20.83 9.23
C ASP A 227 17.19 -19.52 9.21
N PHE A 228 16.65 -18.47 8.60
CA PHE A 228 17.32 -17.17 8.48
C PHE A 228 17.47 -16.45 9.82
N VAL A 229 16.46 -16.57 10.70
CA VAL A 229 16.47 -15.99 12.04
C VAL A 229 16.42 -17.15 13.04
N THR A 230 17.51 -17.34 13.78
CA THR A 230 17.74 -18.51 14.63
C THR A 230 17.78 -18.16 16.11
N SER A 231 17.95 -16.88 16.44
CA SER A 231 18.09 -16.41 17.82
C SER A 231 17.27 -15.16 18.09
N ARG A 232 17.00 -14.93 19.38
CA ARG A 232 16.38 -13.70 19.87
C ARG A 232 17.19 -12.44 19.51
N GLU A 233 18.52 -12.55 19.48
CA GLU A 233 19.39 -11.42 19.13
C GLU A 233 19.23 -11.01 17.67
N GLU A 234 19.22 -11.98 16.75
CA GLU A 234 18.94 -11.74 15.33
C GLU A 234 17.52 -11.20 15.10
N TRP A 235 16.56 -11.69 15.88
CA TRP A 235 15.18 -11.18 15.85
C TRP A 235 15.09 -9.72 16.32
N LEU A 236 15.70 -9.37 17.46
CA LEU A 236 15.77 -7.98 17.93
C LEU A 236 16.51 -7.06 16.95
N HIS A 237 17.58 -7.54 16.33
CA HIS A 237 18.28 -6.81 15.29
C HIS A 237 17.37 -6.55 14.08
N SER A 238 16.61 -7.56 13.65
CA SER A 238 15.62 -7.43 12.57
C SER A 238 14.54 -6.38 12.90
N ILE A 239 13.99 -6.43 14.11
CA ILE A 239 13.02 -5.43 14.61
C ILE A 239 13.58 -4.02 14.53
N SER A 240 14.84 -3.82 14.94
CA SER A 240 15.47 -2.49 14.95
C SER A 240 15.64 -1.88 13.55
N ASN A 241 15.66 -2.71 12.50
CA ASN A 241 15.74 -2.28 11.12
C ASN A 241 14.37 -2.13 10.44
N LEU A 242 13.35 -2.83 10.93
CA LEU A 242 12.05 -2.95 10.27
C LEU A 242 10.94 -2.10 10.92
N LEU A 243 11.01 -1.81 12.21
CA LEU A 243 9.99 -0.99 12.85
C LEU A 243 10.17 0.51 12.53
N PRO A 244 9.06 1.27 12.43
CA PRO A 244 9.12 2.72 12.28
C PRO A 244 9.96 3.37 13.39
N ARG A 245 10.78 4.37 13.03
CA ARG A 245 11.71 5.00 13.97
C ARG A 245 11.03 5.60 15.19
N GLN A 246 9.79 6.07 15.03
CA GLN A 246 9.00 6.63 16.13
C GLN A 246 8.64 5.57 17.18
N MET A 247 8.34 4.33 16.75
CA MET A 247 8.05 3.22 17.65
C MET A 247 9.31 2.78 18.40
N LEU A 248 10.45 2.70 17.71
CA LEU A 248 11.74 2.36 18.32
C LEU A 248 12.20 3.38 19.38
N LYS A 249 11.87 4.66 19.20
CA LYS A 249 12.21 5.73 20.16
C LYS A 249 11.36 5.73 21.42
N SER A 250 10.23 5.02 21.44
CA SER A 250 9.34 4.93 22.60
C SER A 250 9.62 3.64 23.36
N PRO A 251 10.23 3.69 24.57
CA PRO A 251 10.55 2.48 25.32
C PRO A 251 9.30 1.66 25.67
N LEU A 252 8.18 2.34 25.96
CA LEU A 252 6.91 1.68 26.25
C LEU A 252 6.36 0.97 25.02
N ALA A 253 6.32 1.65 23.86
CA ALA A 253 5.81 1.04 22.64
C ALA A 253 6.67 -0.15 22.21
N LEU A 254 8.00 0.01 22.21
CA LEU A 254 8.91 -1.07 21.86
C LEU A 254 8.78 -2.27 22.81
N ALA A 255 8.69 -2.04 24.12
CA ALA A 255 8.49 -3.12 25.09
C ALA A 255 7.15 -3.84 24.88
N SER A 256 6.07 -3.12 24.57
CA SER A 256 4.77 -3.71 24.26
C SER A 256 4.82 -4.55 22.97
N ILE A 257 5.47 -4.06 21.91
CA ILE A 257 5.62 -4.81 20.65
C ILE A 257 6.44 -6.08 20.88
N ILE A 258 7.56 -5.99 21.60
CA ILE A 258 8.38 -7.16 21.93
C ILE A 258 7.55 -8.15 22.75
N HIS A 259 6.82 -7.69 23.77
CA HIS A 259 6.00 -8.55 24.60
C HIS A 259 4.92 -9.29 23.80
N GLU A 260 4.27 -8.62 22.86
CA GLU A 260 3.18 -9.18 22.06
C GLU A 260 3.69 -10.23 21.06
N TYR A 261 4.83 -9.97 20.39
CA TYR A 261 5.27 -10.78 19.26
C TYR A 261 6.45 -11.70 19.56
N GLU A 262 7.11 -11.60 20.71
CA GLU A 262 8.21 -12.51 21.05
C GLU A 262 7.69 -13.96 21.20
N PRO A 263 8.25 -14.94 20.45
CA PRO A 263 7.88 -16.35 20.59
C PRO A 263 8.07 -16.84 22.03
N ALA A 264 6.99 -17.36 22.63
CA ALA A 264 6.98 -17.83 24.02
C ALA A 264 7.00 -19.37 24.16
N ASP A 265 6.57 -20.10 23.14
CA ASP A 265 6.42 -21.56 23.20
C ASP A 265 7.77 -22.28 23.03
N LEU A 266 8.17 -23.07 24.04
CA LEU A 266 9.44 -23.81 24.05
C LEU A 266 9.29 -25.24 23.49
N PRO A 267 10.25 -25.74 22.70
CA PRO A 267 11.45 -25.05 22.22
C PRO A 267 11.16 -24.13 21.03
N ILE A 268 11.70 -22.91 21.06
CA ILE A 268 11.57 -21.96 19.94
C ILE A 268 12.40 -22.46 18.76
N LYS A 269 11.75 -22.57 17.60
CA LYS A 269 12.36 -22.96 16.32
C LYS A 269 12.65 -21.71 15.47
N PRO A 270 13.58 -21.81 14.51
CA PRO A 270 13.82 -20.72 13.56
C PRO A 270 12.55 -20.22 12.83
N SER A 271 11.61 -21.12 12.53
CA SER A 271 10.32 -20.75 11.92
C SER A 271 9.47 -19.83 12.79
N ASP A 272 9.60 -19.94 14.12
CA ASP A 272 8.78 -19.18 15.06
C ASP A 272 9.24 -17.72 15.11
N TRP A 273 10.56 -17.47 15.03
CA TRP A 273 11.12 -16.13 14.88
C TRP A 273 10.69 -15.45 13.59
N LEU A 274 10.72 -16.20 12.47
CA LEU A 274 10.31 -15.66 11.18
C LEU A 274 8.80 -15.35 11.14
N ASN A 275 7.98 -16.27 11.64
CA ASN A 275 6.54 -16.06 11.75
C ASN A 275 6.21 -14.87 12.66
N SER A 276 6.95 -14.71 13.76
CA SER A 276 6.83 -13.53 14.63
C SER A 276 7.08 -12.22 13.89
N LEU A 277 8.16 -12.11 13.10
CA LEU A 277 8.43 -10.91 12.30
C LEU A 277 7.35 -10.66 11.25
N ASP A 278 6.91 -11.71 10.56
CA ASP A 278 5.85 -11.63 9.56
C ASP A 278 4.53 -11.16 10.19
N LYS A 279 4.11 -11.71 11.33
CA LYS A 279 2.88 -11.30 12.01
C LYS A 279 2.97 -9.87 12.51
N MET A 280 4.07 -9.51 13.18
CA MET A 280 4.28 -8.15 13.69
C MET A 280 4.13 -7.09 12.60
N LEU A 281 4.76 -7.31 11.45
CA LEU A 281 4.76 -6.35 10.35
C LEU A 281 3.53 -6.47 9.46
N GLY A 282 3.01 -7.69 9.28
CA GLY A 282 1.79 -7.97 8.53
C GLY A 282 0.58 -7.34 9.20
N ASP A 283 0.50 -7.45 10.53
CA ASP A 283 -0.55 -6.83 11.32
C ASP A 283 -0.45 -5.31 11.27
N LEU A 284 0.76 -4.75 11.43
CA LEU A 284 0.98 -3.30 11.36
C LEU A 284 0.67 -2.71 9.98
N GLN A 285 1.08 -3.37 8.90
CA GLN A 285 1.05 -2.80 7.56
C GLN A 285 -0.20 -3.20 6.76
N PHE A 286 -0.86 -4.31 7.07
CA PHE A 286 -1.94 -4.88 6.23
C PHE A 286 -3.16 -5.36 7.02
N THR A 287 -3.01 -6.35 7.90
CA THR A 287 -4.14 -7.08 8.51
C THR A 287 -5.00 -6.16 9.38
N CYS A 288 -4.39 -5.42 10.33
CA CYS A 288 -5.17 -4.58 11.23
C CYS A 288 -5.84 -3.43 10.48
N ASN A 289 -5.20 -2.84 9.48
CA ASN A 289 -5.77 -1.75 8.69
C ASN A 289 -6.96 -2.22 7.84
N SER A 290 -6.92 -3.46 7.34
CA SER A 290 -8.06 -4.09 6.65
C SER A 290 -9.21 -4.34 7.64
N ASN A 291 -8.90 -4.78 8.86
CA ASN A 291 -9.87 -4.95 9.93
C ASN A 291 -10.54 -3.62 10.33
N GLU A 292 -9.82 -2.50 10.31
CA GLU A 292 -10.38 -1.18 10.63
C GLU A 292 -11.48 -0.75 9.65
N ILE A 293 -11.25 -0.91 8.34
CA ILE A 293 -12.27 -0.61 7.33
C ILE A 293 -13.46 -1.56 7.50
N ALA A 294 -13.19 -2.85 7.72
CA ALA A 294 -14.25 -3.83 7.95
C ALA A 294 -15.09 -3.43 9.16
N LEU A 295 -14.45 -3.14 10.30
CA LEU A 295 -15.15 -2.73 11.50
C LEU A 295 -15.98 -1.46 11.28
N ALA A 296 -15.40 -0.43 10.65
CA ALA A 296 -16.11 0.81 10.35
C ALA A 296 -17.34 0.57 9.45
N ASN A 297 -17.18 -0.16 8.34
CA ASN A 297 -18.30 -0.45 7.45
C ASN A 297 -19.42 -1.23 8.17
N SER A 298 -19.08 -2.16 9.07
CA SER A 298 -20.06 -2.91 9.87
C SER A 298 -20.76 -2.02 10.91
N MET A 299 -20.01 -1.15 11.60
CA MET A 299 -20.55 -0.24 12.62
C MET A 299 -21.53 0.77 12.03
N HIS A 300 -21.34 1.14 10.76
CA HIS A 300 -22.23 2.04 10.01
C HIS A 300 -23.31 1.30 9.20
N GLY A 301 -23.56 0.01 9.50
CA GLY A 301 -24.69 -0.76 8.96
C GLY A 301 -24.43 -1.47 7.62
N GLY A 302 -23.18 -1.48 7.15
CA GLY A 302 -22.77 -2.18 5.94
C GLY A 302 -22.63 -3.68 6.13
N LYS A 303 -22.87 -4.44 5.06
CA LYS A 303 -22.72 -5.90 5.05
C LYS A 303 -21.28 -6.28 4.72
N ILE A 304 -20.72 -7.24 5.48
CA ILE A 304 -19.31 -7.63 5.35
C ILE A 304 -19.16 -9.13 5.20
N PHE A 305 -18.25 -9.50 4.31
CA PHE A 305 -17.69 -10.83 4.19
C PHE A 305 -16.18 -10.73 4.42
N PHE A 306 -15.69 -11.30 5.51
CA PHE A 306 -14.28 -11.29 5.81
C PHE A 306 -13.62 -12.59 5.32
N GLN A 307 -12.47 -12.48 4.64
CA GLN A 307 -11.68 -13.61 4.17
C GLN A 307 -10.31 -13.61 4.82
N PHE A 308 -9.87 -14.79 5.25
CA PHE A 308 -8.48 -15.02 5.64
C PHE A 308 -7.90 -16.14 4.79
N PHE A 309 -6.91 -15.81 3.95
CA PHE A 309 -6.35 -16.74 2.97
C PHE A 309 -5.08 -17.41 3.50
N ASN A 310 -5.12 -18.74 3.66
CA ASN A 310 -4.04 -19.52 4.27
C ASN A 310 -3.55 -20.69 3.39
N TYR A 311 -3.79 -20.61 2.08
CA TYR A 311 -3.42 -21.68 1.15
C TYR A 311 -2.09 -21.40 0.45
N TYR A 312 -1.19 -22.37 0.50
CA TYR A 312 0.09 -22.33 -0.21
C TYR A 312 0.01 -23.10 -1.53
N GLN A 313 0.29 -22.42 -2.64
CA GLN A 313 0.39 -23.09 -3.93
C GLN A 313 1.62 -24.01 -3.96
N LYS A 314 1.42 -25.31 -4.21
CA LYS A 314 2.52 -26.24 -4.45
C LYS A 314 3.26 -25.81 -5.73
N LEU A 315 4.47 -25.28 -5.57
CA LEU A 315 5.35 -24.98 -6.69
C LEU A 315 5.72 -26.30 -7.39
N LEU A 316 5.23 -26.51 -8.61
CA LEU A 316 5.58 -27.64 -9.47
C LEU A 316 7.02 -27.48 -10.00
N TYR A 317 8.01 -27.55 -9.13
CA TYR A 317 9.41 -27.64 -9.55
C TYR A 317 9.67 -29.06 -10.07
N LYS A 318 9.61 -29.24 -11.40
CA LYS A 318 10.34 -30.34 -12.04
C LYS A 318 11.83 -30.12 -11.75
N LYS A 319 12.37 -30.82 -10.75
CA LYS A 319 13.82 -31.02 -10.63
C LYS A 319 14.31 -31.52 -11.99
N LYS A 320 14.96 -30.65 -12.78
CA LYS A 320 15.88 -31.12 -13.82
C LYS A 320 16.97 -31.87 -13.06
N LYS A 321 16.85 -33.20 -13.01
CA LYS A 321 17.96 -34.08 -12.66
C LYS A 321 19.10 -33.71 -13.61
N LYS A 322 20.23 -33.28 -13.04
CA LYS A 322 21.50 -33.16 -13.77
C LYS A 322 21.91 -34.53 -14.30
#